data_AF-V5GXT5-F1
#
_entry.id   AF-V5GXT5-F1
#
_cell.length_a   1.000
_cell.length_b   1.000
_cell.length_c   1.000
_cell.angle_alpha   90.00
_cell.angle_beta   90.00
_cell.angle_gamma   90.00
#
_symmetry.space_group_name_H-M   'P 1'
#
loop_
_entity.id
_entity.type
_entity.pdbx_description
1 polymer ?
#
loop_
_entity_poly.entity_id
_entity_poly.type
_entity_poly.pdbx_seq_one_letter_code
_entity_poly.pdbx_strand_id
1 'polypeptide(L)'
;MVNGFATGVAVQVVISQLGSIFGNHVPHISGMFTIYKTLYAFFANIHEVAWQTTQVAFVTIAVIMTVKLLIDPPFVRKLGIPIPIELMVVVFFTLGSHYLNLRVNYGVDVVGTIPEKLPEPTLPSFNPTLIASILPESFALAIVSFAITLSLGRIFGQKHGYQVDANQEFLALGASHVFSSFFYSYS
;
A
#
# COMPACT_ATOMS: atom_id res chain seq x y z
N MET A 1 2.22 21.72 -2.78
CA MET A 1 2.16 20.69 -3.85
C MET A 1 2.04 19.28 -3.26
N VAL A 2 2.96 18.86 -2.37
CA VAL A 2 2.97 17.51 -1.76
C VAL A 2 1.67 17.15 -1.04
N ASN A 3 1.09 18.05 -0.23
CA ASN A 3 -0.16 17.76 0.49
C ASN A 3 -1.36 17.51 -0.44
N GLY A 4 -1.46 18.25 -1.55
CA GLY A 4 -2.53 18.08 -2.54
C GLY A 4 -2.41 16.76 -3.30
N PHE A 5 -1.19 16.43 -3.74
CA PHE A 5 -0.89 15.13 -4.32
C PHE A 5 -1.18 13.99 -3.33
N ALA A 6 -0.70 14.08 -2.09
CA ALA A 6 -0.92 13.07 -1.06
C ALA A 6 -2.40 12.86 -0.74
N THR A 7 -3.20 13.93 -0.70
CA THR A 7 -4.65 13.85 -0.49
C THR A 7 -5.34 13.16 -1.68
N GLY A 8 -4.96 13.52 -2.91
CA GLY A 8 -5.51 12.89 -4.12
C GLY A 8 -5.19 11.39 -4.20
N VAL A 9 -3.94 11.02 -3.89
CA VAL A 9 -3.52 9.61 -3.79
C VAL A 9 -4.27 8.89 -2.68
N ALA A 10 -4.46 9.52 -1.51
CA ALA A 10 -5.23 8.92 -0.42
C ALA A 10 -6.68 8.60 -0.83
N VAL A 11 -7.35 9.53 -1.52
CA VAL A 11 -8.71 9.30 -2.06
C VAL A 11 -8.70 8.15 -3.07
N GLN A 12 -7.74 8.13 -4.00
CA GLN A 12 -7.62 7.05 -4.97
C GLN A 12 -7.43 5.69 -4.29
N VAL A 13 -6.54 5.61 -3.28
CA VAL A 13 -6.29 4.39 -2.51
C VAL A 13 -7.56 3.92 -1.81
N VAL A 14 -8.28 4.82 -1.13
CA VAL A 14 -9.55 4.46 -0.46
C VAL A 14 -10.54 3.87 -1.45
N ILE A 15 -10.68 4.47 -2.64
CA ILE A 15 -11.60 4.00 -3.68
C ILE A 15 -11.16 2.63 -4.23
N SER A 16 -9.86 2.43 -4.46
CA SER A 16 -9.32 1.14 -4.90
C SER A 16 -9.51 0.02 -3.87
N GLN A 17 -9.59 0.35 -2.57
CA GLN A 17 -9.79 -0.65 -1.51
C GLN A 17 -11.27 -0.97 -1.25
N LEU A 18 -12.23 -0.27 -1.86
CA LEU A 18 -13.66 -0.56 -1.68
C LEU A 18 -14.00 -2.01 -2.10
N GLY A 19 -13.46 -2.48 -3.23
CA GLY A 19 -13.66 -3.88 -3.65
C GLY A 19 -13.22 -4.87 -2.58
N SER A 20 -12.01 -4.71 -2.04
CA SER A 20 -11.46 -5.56 -0.97
C SER A 20 -12.31 -5.52 0.31
N ILE A 21 -12.77 -4.33 0.74
CA ILE A 21 -13.55 -4.16 1.97
C ILE A 21 -14.89 -4.89 1.86
N PHE A 22 -15.56 -4.79 0.71
CA PHE A 22 -16.87 -5.41 0.50
C PHE A 22 -16.78 -6.84 -0.06
N GLY A 23 -15.58 -7.36 -0.28
CA GLY A 23 -15.34 -8.68 -0.87
C GLY A 23 -15.87 -8.83 -2.30
N ASN A 24 -15.99 -7.71 -3.02
CA ASN A 24 -16.45 -7.65 -4.40
C ASN A 24 -15.24 -7.69 -5.35
N HIS A 25 -15.30 -8.51 -6.39
CA HIS A 25 -14.23 -8.65 -7.37
C HIS A 25 -14.25 -7.48 -8.37
N VAL A 26 -13.74 -6.33 -7.95
CA VAL A 26 -13.59 -5.17 -8.84
C VAL A 26 -12.29 -5.32 -9.63
N PRO A 27 -12.34 -5.42 -10.97
CA PRO A 27 -11.14 -5.56 -11.78
C PRO A 27 -10.23 -4.35 -11.61
N HIS A 28 -8.91 -4.58 -11.67
CA HIS A 28 -7.94 -3.49 -11.60
C HIS A 28 -7.98 -2.69 -12.91
N ILE A 29 -8.45 -1.45 -12.85
CA ILE A 29 -8.62 -0.59 -14.03
C ILE A 29 -7.54 0.49 -14.04
N SER A 30 -6.67 0.44 -15.04
CA SER A 30 -5.62 1.45 -15.26
C SER A 30 -6.03 2.47 -16.33
N GLY A 31 -5.49 3.68 -16.24
CA GLY A 31 -5.64 4.74 -17.24
C GLY A 31 -6.44 5.97 -16.79
N MET A 32 -6.82 6.82 -17.75
CA MET A 32 -7.55 8.04 -17.43
C MET A 32 -8.95 7.74 -16.86
N PHE A 33 -9.35 8.51 -15.85
CA PHE A 33 -10.61 8.36 -15.10
C PHE A 33 -10.75 7.04 -14.32
N THR A 34 -9.64 6.43 -13.87
CA THR A 34 -9.68 5.21 -13.02
C THR A 34 -10.64 5.35 -11.85
N ILE A 35 -10.61 6.47 -11.12
CA ILE A 35 -11.52 6.70 -9.98
C ILE A 35 -13.00 6.50 -10.35
N TYR A 36 -13.44 7.11 -11.45
CA TYR A 36 -14.83 6.99 -11.92
C TYR A 36 -15.15 5.56 -12.37
N LYS A 37 -14.23 4.92 -13.12
CA LYS A 37 -14.41 3.55 -13.62
C LYS A 37 -14.46 2.53 -12.48
N THR A 38 -13.61 2.67 -11.47
CA THR A 38 -13.60 1.82 -10.27
C THR A 38 -14.88 1.99 -9.47
N LEU A 39 -15.36 3.23 -9.27
CA LEU A 39 -16.64 3.47 -8.61
C LEU A 39 -17.81 2.86 -9.39
N TYR A 40 -17.85 3.08 -10.71
CA TYR A 40 -18.88 2.49 -11.56
C TYR A 40 -18.88 0.95 -11.48
N ALA A 41 -17.71 0.32 -11.59
CA ALA A 41 -17.56 -1.13 -11.48
C ALA A 41 -17.96 -1.66 -10.10
N PHE A 42 -17.66 -0.91 -9.04
CA PHE A 42 -18.08 -1.24 -7.68
C PHE A 42 -19.62 -1.22 -7.55
N PHE A 43 -20.28 -0.14 -7.99
CA PHE A 43 -21.73 -0.03 -7.92
C PHE A 43 -22.46 -1.00 -8.84
N ALA A 44 -21.87 -1.34 -10.00
CA ALA A 44 -22.43 -2.35 -10.91
C ALA A 44 -22.43 -3.75 -10.29
N ASN A 45 -21.42 -4.08 -9.48
CA ASN A 45 -21.29 -5.39 -8.83
C ASN A 45 -21.70 -5.37 -7.35
N ILE A 46 -22.51 -4.39 -6.92
CA ILE A 46 -22.92 -4.25 -5.50
C ILE A 46 -23.75 -5.45 -4.99
N HIS A 47 -24.29 -6.26 -5.90
CA HIS A 47 -25.04 -7.46 -5.55
C HIS A 47 -24.14 -8.65 -5.18
N GLU A 48 -22.85 -8.63 -5.53
CA GLU A 48 -21.88 -9.70 -5.26
C GLU A 48 -21.10 -9.50 -3.93
N VAL A 49 -21.61 -8.63 -3.06
CA VAL A 49 -20.94 -8.28 -1.80
C VAL A 49 -20.92 -9.49 -0.85
N ALA A 50 -19.71 -9.88 -0.45
CA ALA A 50 -19.49 -10.90 0.58
C ALA A 50 -19.64 -10.26 1.97
N TRP A 51 -20.77 -10.51 2.61
CA TRP A 51 -21.11 -9.92 3.91
C TRP A 51 -20.10 -10.29 5.01
N GLN A 52 -19.56 -11.51 4.97
CA GLN A 52 -18.58 -12.03 5.92
C GLN A 52 -17.26 -11.26 5.84
N THR A 53 -16.76 -11.01 4.62
CA THR A 53 -15.55 -10.21 4.38
C THR A 53 -15.76 -8.77 4.83
N THR A 54 -16.95 -8.21 4.59
CA THR A 54 -17.32 -6.86 5.03
C THR A 54 -17.27 -6.72 6.55
N GLN A 55 -17.85 -7.68 7.28
CA GLN A 55 -17.81 -7.67 8.75
C GLN A 55 -16.38 -7.72 9.28
N VAL A 56 -15.54 -8.60 8.73
CA VAL A 56 -14.12 -8.71 9.10
C VAL A 56 -13.40 -7.39 8.86
N ALA A 57 -13.60 -6.74 7.71
CA ALA A 57 -12.98 -5.46 7.38
C ALA A 57 -13.41 -4.35 8.36
N PHE A 58 -14.70 -4.22 8.65
CA PHE A 58 -15.20 -3.21 9.59
C PHE A 58 -14.72 -3.44 11.02
N VAL A 59 -14.71 -4.69 11.50
CA VAL A 59 -14.16 -5.03 12.82
C VAL A 59 -12.68 -4.68 12.89
N THR A 60 -11.91 -5.02 11.85
CA THR A 60 -10.47 -4.71 11.74
C THR A 60 -10.24 -3.20 11.82
N ILE A 61 -10.97 -2.41 11.02
CA ILE A 61 -10.88 -0.94 11.02
C ILE A 61 -11.26 -0.37 12.39
N ALA A 62 -12.34 -0.85 13.00
CA ALA A 62 -12.80 -0.39 14.31
C ALA A 62 -11.77 -0.67 15.41
N VAL A 63 -11.16 -1.86 15.43
CA VAL A 63 -10.10 -2.23 16.39
C VAL A 63 -8.89 -1.31 16.23
N ILE A 64 -8.40 -1.13 15.00
CA ILE A 64 -7.23 -0.28 14.73
C ILE A 64 -7.52 1.16 15.15
N MET A 65 -8.68 1.72 14.79
CA MET A 65 -9.05 3.08 15.18
C MET A 65 -9.18 3.24 16.69
N THR A 66 -9.79 2.27 17.38
CA THR A 66 -9.94 2.30 18.84
C THR A 66 -8.59 2.33 19.54
N VAL A 67 -7.66 1.48 19.11
CA VAL A 67 -6.32 1.43 19.71
C VAL A 67 -5.55 2.72 19.43
N LYS A 68 -5.52 3.18 18.17
CA LYS A 68 -4.79 4.40 17.80
C LYS A 68 -5.33 5.68 18.42
N LEU A 69 -6.66 5.79 18.57
CA LEU A 69 -7.28 7.02 19.04
C LEU A 69 -7.45 7.05 20.57
N LEU A 70 -7.67 5.90 21.22
CA LEU A 70 -7.97 5.86 22.65
C LEU A 70 -6.84 5.29 23.50
N ILE A 71 -6.09 4.31 23.00
CA ILE A 71 -5.10 3.55 23.78
C ILE A 71 -3.69 4.09 23.57
N ASP A 72 -3.30 4.41 22.35
CA ASP A 72 -1.97 4.92 22.03
C ASP A 72 -1.66 6.26 22.75
N PRO A 73 -2.54 7.27 22.82
CA PRO A 73 -2.21 8.54 23.47
C PRO A 73 -1.77 8.40 24.94
N PRO A 74 -2.48 7.68 25.83
CA PRO A 74 -2.01 7.46 27.20
C PRO A 74 -0.81 6.50 27.27
N PHE A 75 -0.71 5.52 26.38
CA PHE A 75 0.35 4.51 26.40
C PHE A 75 1.70 5.09 25.96
N VAL A 76 1.71 5.87 24.87
CA VAL A 76 2.89 6.60 24.38
C VAL A 76 3.37 7.60 25.43
N ARG A 77 2.46 8.27 26.13
CA ARG A 77 2.83 9.18 27.23
C ARG A 77 3.54 8.47 28.39
N LYS A 78 3.25 7.18 28.63
CA LYS A 78 3.79 6.42 29.76
C LYS A 78 5.03 5.59 29.42
N LEU A 79 5.07 5.00 28.22
CA LEU A 79 6.10 4.04 27.80
C LEU A 79 6.96 4.54 26.64
N GLY A 80 6.62 5.70 26.04
CA GLY A 80 7.42 6.35 25.00
C GLY A 80 7.37 5.69 23.62
N ILE A 81 6.65 4.57 23.46
CA ILE A 81 6.60 3.78 22.21
C ILE A 81 5.14 3.49 21.85
N PRO A 82 4.70 3.74 20.60
CA PRO A 82 3.36 3.39 20.13
C PRO A 82 3.21 1.88 19.95
N ILE A 83 1.99 1.37 20.11
CA ILE A 83 1.70 -0.07 19.96
C ILE A 83 1.63 -0.42 18.47
N PRO A 84 2.34 -1.46 17.97
CA PRO A 84 2.26 -1.89 16.58
C PRO A 84 0.97 -2.69 16.33
N ILE A 85 -0.19 -2.03 16.45
CA ILE A 85 -1.50 -2.68 16.42
C ILE A 85 -1.79 -3.38 15.08
N GLU A 86 -1.34 -2.81 13.97
CA GLU A 86 -1.55 -3.39 12.64
C GLU A 86 -0.93 -4.77 12.53
N LEU A 87 0.29 -4.94 13.06
CA LEU A 87 0.97 -6.22 13.08
C LEU A 87 0.22 -7.21 13.99
N MET A 88 -0.20 -6.77 15.17
CA MET A 88 -0.94 -7.61 16.11
C MET A 88 -2.26 -8.11 15.50
N VAL A 89 -3.01 -7.21 14.86
CA VAL A 89 -4.28 -7.52 14.20
C VAL A 89 -4.07 -8.53 13.08
N VAL A 90 -3.04 -8.35 12.24
CA VAL A 90 -2.68 -9.33 11.20
C VAL A 90 -2.40 -10.70 11.81
N VAL A 91 -1.56 -10.78 12.86
CA VAL A 91 -1.24 -12.05 13.53
C VAL A 91 -2.49 -12.71 14.10
N PHE A 92 -3.35 -11.99 14.81
CA PHE A 92 -4.56 -12.54 15.40
C PHE A 92 -5.57 -13.01 14.34
N PHE A 93 -5.77 -12.24 13.27
CA PHE A 93 -6.67 -12.64 12.17
C PHE A 93 -6.10 -13.81 11.38
N THR A 94 -4.79 -13.90 11.15
CA THR A 94 -4.16 -15.05 10.49
C THR A 94 -4.32 -16.32 11.33
N LEU A 95 -4.05 -16.25 12.63
CA LEU A 95 -4.25 -17.39 13.54
C LEU A 95 -5.74 -17.78 13.61
N GLY A 96 -6.64 -16.81 13.77
CA GLY A 96 -8.08 -17.03 13.77
C GLY A 96 -8.57 -17.65 12.46
N SER A 97 -8.07 -17.19 11.32
CA SER A 97 -8.39 -17.74 10.00
C SER A 97 -7.97 -19.20 9.87
N HIS A 98 -6.79 -19.54 10.37
CA HIS A 98 -6.27 -20.92 10.37
C HIS A 98 -7.10 -21.85 11.26
N TYR A 99 -7.38 -21.47 12.51
CA TYR A 99 -8.12 -22.32 13.45
C TYR A 99 -9.61 -22.44 13.13
N LEU A 100 -10.24 -21.37 12.62
CA LEU A 100 -11.67 -21.35 12.30
C LEU A 100 -11.98 -21.78 10.86
N ASN A 101 -10.96 -22.05 10.04
CA ASN A 101 -11.07 -22.36 8.61
C ASN A 101 -12.01 -21.39 7.87
N LEU A 102 -11.78 -20.09 8.02
CA LEU A 102 -12.70 -19.04 7.55
C LEU A 102 -13.01 -19.12 6.05
N ARG A 103 -12.04 -19.58 5.25
CA ARG A 103 -12.22 -19.80 3.81
C ARG A 103 -13.28 -20.87 3.51
N VAL A 104 -13.20 -22.02 4.19
CA VAL A 104 -14.08 -23.17 3.92
C VAL A 104 -15.45 -22.95 4.56
N ASN A 105 -15.48 -22.45 5.80
CA ASN A 105 -16.70 -22.35 6.59
C ASN A 105 -17.52 -21.08 6.27
N TYR A 106 -16.86 -19.99 5.87
CA TYR A 106 -17.50 -18.67 5.73
C TYR A 106 -17.27 -18.01 4.35
N GLY A 107 -16.55 -18.67 3.43
CA GLY A 107 -16.31 -18.15 2.08
C GLY A 107 -15.49 -16.86 2.03
N VAL A 108 -14.79 -16.52 3.13
CA VAL A 108 -13.94 -15.33 3.20
C VAL A 108 -12.70 -15.57 2.35
N ASP A 109 -12.32 -14.59 1.53
CA ASP A 109 -11.09 -14.67 0.77
C ASP A 109 -9.88 -14.56 1.71
N VAL A 110 -8.95 -15.51 1.59
CA VAL A 110 -7.78 -15.61 2.47
C VAL A 110 -6.55 -15.60 1.60
N VAL A 111 -5.56 -14.81 2.03
CA VAL A 111 -4.24 -14.73 1.38
C VAL A 111 -3.69 -16.16 1.17
N GLY A 112 -3.30 -16.44 -0.08
CA GLY A 112 -2.78 -17.74 -0.48
C GLY A 112 -1.37 -18.02 0.02
N THR A 113 -0.71 -18.97 -0.61
CA THR A 113 0.67 -19.35 -0.28
C THR A 113 1.63 -18.22 -0.65
N ILE A 114 2.35 -17.71 0.34
CA ILE A 114 3.44 -16.75 0.15
C ILE A 114 4.72 -17.55 -0.13
N PRO A 115 5.49 -17.22 -1.18
CA PRO A 115 6.74 -17.92 -1.45
C PRO A 115 7.72 -17.75 -0.28
N GLU A 116 8.28 -18.86 0.20
CA GLU A 116 9.21 -18.88 1.34
C GLU A 116 10.64 -18.43 0.98
N LYS A 117 10.93 -18.29 -0.31
CA LYS A 117 12.27 -17.97 -0.83
C LYS A 117 12.32 -16.53 -1.33
N LEU A 118 13.46 -15.89 -1.11
CA LEU A 118 13.79 -14.65 -1.80
C LEU A 118 13.76 -14.92 -3.31
N PRO A 119 13.15 -14.04 -4.13
CA PRO A 119 13.25 -14.15 -5.57
C PRO A 119 14.71 -14.14 -5.99
N GLU A 120 15.07 -15.04 -6.91
CA GLU A 120 16.41 -15.06 -7.49
C GLU A 120 16.64 -13.77 -8.29
N PRO A 121 17.86 -13.19 -8.26
CA PRO A 121 18.18 -12.03 -9.07
C PRO A 121 17.97 -12.36 -10.56
N THR A 122 17.07 -11.64 -11.22
CA THR A 122 16.77 -11.80 -12.64
C THR A 122 17.05 -10.50 -13.39
N LEU A 123 17.47 -10.63 -14.64
CA LEU A 123 17.70 -9.46 -15.49
C LEU A 123 16.35 -8.89 -15.96
N PRO A 124 16.09 -7.58 -15.79
CA PRO A 124 14.89 -6.97 -16.34
C PRO A 124 14.89 -7.08 -17.87
N SER A 125 13.70 -7.21 -18.46
CA SER A 125 13.57 -7.38 -19.91
C SER A 125 13.92 -6.09 -20.65
N PHE A 126 14.96 -6.12 -21.48
CA PHE A 126 15.37 -4.98 -22.33
C PHE A 126 14.64 -4.95 -23.67
N ASN A 127 13.31 -5.14 -23.68
CA ASN A 127 12.53 -5.05 -24.91
C ASN A 127 12.33 -3.56 -25.28
N PRO A 128 12.84 -3.08 -26.44
CA PRO A 128 12.77 -1.67 -26.82
C PRO A 128 11.33 -1.15 -26.93
N THR A 129 10.40 -1.99 -27.38
CA THR A 129 8.98 -1.64 -27.51
C THR A 129 8.34 -1.43 -26.14
N LEU A 130 8.66 -2.31 -25.18
CA LEU A 130 8.17 -2.19 -23.80
C LEU A 130 8.75 -0.95 -23.11
N ILE A 131 10.05 -0.70 -23.28
CA ILE A 131 10.71 0.48 -22.72
C ILE A 131 10.05 1.74 -23.26
N ALA A 132 9.86 1.84 -24.58
CA ALA A 132 9.22 3.00 -25.19
C ALA A 132 7.78 3.21 -24.70
N SER A 133 7.03 2.15 -24.42
CA SER A 133 5.65 2.28 -23.93
C SER A 133 5.55 2.76 -22.48
N ILE A 134 6.49 2.36 -21.61
CA ILE A 134 6.46 2.72 -20.18
C ILE A 134 7.27 3.98 -19.84
N LEU A 135 8.15 4.43 -20.75
CA LEU A 135 9.07 5.55 -20.51
C LEU A 135 8.36 6.84 -20.06
N PRO A 136 7.24 7.27 -20.66
CA PRO A 136 6.57 8.52 -20.26
C PRO A 136 6.02 8.44 -18.83
N GLU A 137 5.38 7.32 -18.48
CA GLU A 137 4.83 7.09 -17.15
C GLU A 137 5.93 6.94 -16.10
N SER A 138 6.99 6.21 -16.43
CA SER A 138 8.16 6.00 -15.56
C SER A 138 8.90 7.30 -15.27
N PHE A 139 9.01 8.20 -16.26
CA PHE A 139 9.65 9.50 -16.06
C PHE A 139 8.85 10.38 -15.10
N ALA A 140 7.52 10.42 -15.25
CA ALA A 140 6.65 11.11 -14.31
C ALA A 140 6.75 10.51 -12.89
N LEU A 141 6.74 9.18 -12.80
CA LEU A 141 6.90 8.46 -11.53
C LEU A 141 8.24 8.76 -10.85
N ALA A 142 9.33 8.82 -11.62
CA ALA A 142 10.66 9.14 -11.10
C ALA A 142 10.72 10.55 -10.49
N ILE A 143 10.14 11.56 -11.16
CA ILE A 143 10.06 12.93 -10.64
C ILE A 143 9.26 12.97 -9.34
N VAL A 144 8.10 12.32 -9.31
CA VAL A 144 7.23 12.30 -8.12
C VAL A 144 7.90 11.57 -6.96
N SER A 145 8.48 10.40 -7.21
CA SER A 145 9.22 9.61 -6.21
C SER A 145 10.38 10.40 -5.60
N PHE A 146 11.18 11.05 -6.45
CA PHE A 146 12.27 11.91 -6.01
C PHE A 146 11.77 13.11 -5.20
N ALA A 147 10.71 13.80 -5.67
CA ALA A 147 10.16 14.96 -4.98
C ALA A 147 9.62 14.62 -3.59
N ILE A 148 8.93 13.48 -3.44
CA ILE A 148 8.41 13.01 -2.14
C ILE A 148 9.57 12.67 -1.21
N THR A 149 10.54 11.90 -1.69
CA THR A 149 11.68 11.47 -0.85
C THR A 149 12.53 12.66 -0.42
N LEU A 150 12.85 13.58 -1.33
CA LEU A 150 13.60 14.80 -1.01
C LEU A 150 12.84 15.69 -0.03
N SER A 151 11.51 15.80 -0.18
CA SER A 151 10.68 16.57 0.75
C SER A 151 10.72 15.98 2.15
N LEU A 152 10.61 14.66 2.26
CA LEU A 152 10.70 13.95 3.53
C LEU A 152 12.09 14.08 4.16
N GLY A 153 13.14 13.91 3.35
CA GLY A 153 14.53 14.10 3.76
C GLY A 153 14.74 15.50 4.35
N ARG A 154 14.29 16.56 3.66
CA ARG A 154 14.39 17.95 4.15
C ARG A 154 13.63 18.20 5.45
N ILE A 155 12.47 17.57 5.65
CA ILE A 155 11.72 17.65 6.92
C ILE A 155 12.58 17.07 8.06
N PHE A 156 13.20 15.91 7.84
CA PHE A 156 14.08 15.30 8.84
C PHE A 156 15.38 16.09 9.05
N GLY A 157 15.96 16.65 7.99
CA GLY A 157 17.13 17.54 8.05
C GLY A 157 16.86 18.79 8.87
N GLN A 158 15.71 19.44 8.65
CA GLN A 158 15.26 20.57 9.47
C GLN A 158 15.02 20.17 10.93
N LYS A 159 14.41 19.00 11.16
CA LYS A 159 14.12 18.52 12.52
C LYS A 159 15.37 18.18 13.33
N HIS A 160 16.42 17.65 12.70
CA HIS A 160 17.64 17.20 13.38
C HIS A 160 18.87 18.09 13.11
N GLY A 161 18.71 19.19 12.38
CA GLY A 161 19.76 20.19 12.17
C GLY A 161 20.86 19.81 11.16
N TYR A 162 20.59 18.91 10.21
CA TYR A 162 21.53 18.55 9.15
C TYR A 162 21.03 19.00 7.77
N GLN A 163 21.96 19.22 6.85
CA GLN A 163 21.63 19.55 5.46
C GLN A 163 21.47 18.30 4.61
N VAL A 164 20.51 18.35 3.68
CA VAL A 164 20.20 17.27 2.75
C VAL A 164 20.65 17.68 1.36
N ASP A 165 21.61 16.96 0.80
CA ASP A 165 22.07 17.15 -0.58
C ASP A 165 21.14 16.43 -1.56
N ALA A 166 20.47 17.20 -2.41
CA ALA A 166 19.54 16.68 -3.40
C ALA A 166 20.21 15.77 -4.45
N ASN A 167 21.48 16.03 -4.81
CA ASN A 167 22.19 15.23 -5.81
C ASN A 167 22.53 13.84 -5.25
N GLN A 168 22.95 13.79 -3.99
CA GLN A 168 23.25 12.54 -3.30
C GLN A 168 21.97 11.70 -3.12
N GLU A 169 20.87 12.33 -2.70
CA GLU A 169 19.57 11.65 -2.59
C GLU A 169 19.08 11.11 -3.93
N PHE A 170 19.27 11.86 -5.02
CA PHE A 170 18.89 11.42 -6.36
C PHE A 170 19.68 10.18 -6.80
N LEU A 171 21.01 10.20 -6.61
CA LEU A 171 21.87 9.07 -6.95
C LEU A 171 21.56 7.84 -6.09
N ALA A 172 21.34 8.03 -4.79
CA ALA A 172 20.98 6.96 -3.85
C ALA A 172 19.65 6.30 -4.27
N LEU A 173 18.63 7.10 -4.57
CA LEU A 173 17.34 6.61 -5.03
C LEU A 173 17.45 5.85 -6.35
N GLY A 174 18.14 6.43 -7.34
CA GLY A 174 18.37 5.78 -8.63
C GLY A 174 19.09 4.44 -8.48
N ALA A 175 20.18 4.40 -7.72
CA ALA A 175 20.93 3.17 -7.45
C ALA A 175 20.05 2.12 -6.74
N SER A 176 19.24 2.55 -5.76
CA SER A 176 18.35 1.65 -5.02
C SER A 176 17.27 1.04 -5.92
N HIS A 177 16.66 1.83 -6.81
CA HIS A 177 15.67 1.34 -7.78
C HIS A 177 16.31 0.41 -8.82
N VAL A 178 17.49 0.73 -9.33
CA VAL A 178 18.22 -0.15 -10.25
C VAL A 178 18.51 -1.49 -9.59
N PHE A 179 19.06 -1.50 -8.37
CA PHE A 179 19.31 -2.72 -7.62
C PHE A 179 18.02 -3.52 -7.36
N SER A 180 16.94 -2.83 -6.98
CA SER A 180 15.64 -3.44 -6.70
C SER A 180 15.00 -4.10 -7.93
N SER A 181 15.27 -3.57 -9.13
CA SER A 181 14.74 -4.10 -10.39
C SER A 181 15.16 -5.55 -10.68
N PHE A 182 16.27 -6.03 -10.08
CA PHE A 182 16.72 -7.41 -10.24
C PHE A 182 15.96 -8.41 -9.35
N PHE A 183 15.24 -7.94 -8.34
CA PHE A 183 14.59 -8.80 -7.33
C PHE A 183 13.06 -8.75 -7.40
N TYR A 184 12.47 -8.36 -8.54
CA TYR A 184 11.02 -8.20 -8.71
C TYR A 184 10.35 -7.29 -7.66
N SER A 185 11.09 -6.32 -7.10
CA SER A 185 10.51 -5.35 -6.17
C SER A 185 9.69 -4.33 -6.94
N TYR A 186 8.38 -4.60 -7.05
CA TYR A 186 7.31 -3.76 -7.63
C TYR A 186 7.71 -3.00 -8.92
N SER A 187 7.38 -3.61 -10.07
CA SER A 187 7.18 -2.94 -11.37
C SER A 187 5.69 -2.80 -11.65
#